data_AF-A0A0F7PZB2-F1
#
_entry.id   AF-A0A0F7PZB2-F1
#
_cell.length_a   1.000
_cell.length_b   1.000
_cell.length_c   1.000
_cell.angle_alpha   90.00
_cell.angle_beta   90.00
_cell.angle_gamma   90.00
#
_symmetry.space_group_name_H-M   'P 1'
#
loop_
_entity.id
_entity.type
_entity.pdbx_description
1 polymer ?
#
loop_
_entity_poly.entity_id
_entity_poly.type
_entity_poly.pdbx_seq_one_letter_code
_entity_poly.pdbx_strand_id
1 'polypeptide(L)'
;MAKALLIIGYTNDFVADKGSLTVGKPAQTLAPEIMRLADQFLSQHDYVIFPTDGYRLNDPFNPETKLYPAHNIIGTTGQKLYGQVGSWFDQHHDDSHVYKLNKNRYSSF
;
A
#
# COMPACT_ATOMS: atom_id res chain seq x y z
N MET A 1 3.53 -6.30 24.82
CA MET A 1 2.37 -6.56 23.95
C MET A 1 2.84 -6.43 22.51
N ALA A 2 2.44 -7.35 21.63
CA ALA A 2 2.77 -7.24 20.21
C ALA A 2 2.08 -6.00 19.61
N LYS A 3 2.78 -5.30 18.72
CA LYS A 3 2.26 -4.15 17.96
C LYS A 3 2.17 -4.51 16.48
N ALA A 4 1.44 -3.67 15.74
CA ALA A 4 1.37 -3.77 14.28
C ALA A 4 1.53 -2.38 13.67
N LEU A 5 2.33 -2.28 12.60
CA LEU A 5 2.43 -1.13 11.73
C LEU A 5 1.54 -1.37 10.50
N LEU A 6 0.63 -0.44 10.22
CA LEU A 6 -0.16 -0.44 9.00
C LEU A 6 0.42 0.58 8.00
N ILE A 7 0.89 0.11 6.85
CA ILE A 7 1.35 0.94 5.73
C ILE A 7 0.24 0.95 4.68
N ILE A 8 -0.62 1.96 4.74
CA ILE A 8 -1.91 1.97 4.04
C ILE A 8 -1.76 2.66 2.68
N GLY A 9 -2.10 1.96 1.59
CA GLY A 9 -2.25 2.57 0.27
C GLY A 9 -0.97 3.20 -0.33
N TYR A 10 0.22 2.73 0.03
CA TYR A 10 1.48 3.29 -0.50
C TYR A 10 1.87 2.69 -1.86
N THR A 11 1.00 2.84 -2.86
CA THR A 11 1.12 2.22 -4.19
C THR A 11 1.52 3.21 -5.28
N ASN A 12 1.88 2.69 -6.46
CA ASN A 12 2.20 3.53 -7.62
C ASN A 12 1.05 4.47 -7.99
N ASP A 13 -0.20 4.02 -7.96
CA ASP A 13 -1.35 4.87 -8.32
C ASP A 13 -1.55 6.04 -7.36
N PHE A 14 -1.17 5.90 -6.09
CA PHE A 14 -1.27 6.97 -5.10
C PHE A 14 0.00 7.83 -4.96
N VAL A 15 1.17 7.35 -5.40
CA VAL A 15 2.46 8.00 -5.06
C VAL A 15 3.26 8.42 -6.30
N ALA A 16 3.27 7.63 -7.38
CA ALA A 16 4.10 7.92 -8.54
C ALA A 16 3.61 9.18 -9.27
N ASP A 17 4.51 9.90 -9.95
CA ASP A 17 4.15 11.12 -10.70
C ASP A 17 3.04 10.87 -11.73
N LYS A 18 2.97 9.66 -12.28
CA LYS A 18 1.98 9.22 -13.27
C LYS A 18 0.93 8.26 -12.68
N GLY A 19 0.81 8.20 -11.35
CA GLY A 19 -0.22 7.42 -10.68
C GLY A 19 -1.61 7.96 -10.98
N SER A 20 -2.60 7.09 -11.18
CA SER A 20 -3.93 7.53 -11.62
C SER A 20 -4.70 8.36 -10.60
N LEU A 21 -4.33 8.27 -9.31
CA LEU A 21 -4.91 9.04 -8.21
C LEU A 21 -3.81 9.59 -7.29
N THR A 22 -2.74 10.11 -7.90
CA THR A 22 -1.51 10.44 -7.17
C THR A 22 -1.63 11.64 -6.24
N VAL A 23 -1.03 11.52 -5.06
CA VAL A 23 -0.76 12.64 -4.13
C VAL A 23 0.55 13.34 -4.50
N GLY A 24 1.41 12.70 -5.29
CA GLY A 24 2.67 13.26 -5.77
C GLY A 24 3.71 13.47 -4.68
N LYS A 25 4.43 14.59 -4.76
CA LYS A 25 5.64 14.86 -3.96
C LYS A 25 5.47 14.67 -2.44
N PRO A 26 4.37 15.11 -1.80
CA PRO A 26 4.16 14.90 -0.37
C PRO A 26 4.20 13.42 0.04
N ALA A 27 3.61 12.53 -0.76
CA ALA A 27 3.65 11.10 -0.48
C ALA A 27 5.03 10.50 -0.76
N GLN A 28 5.67 10.92 -1.86
CA GLN A 28 7.00 10.41 -2.26
C GLN A 28 8.08 10.67 -1.22
N THR A 29 8.02 11.81 -0.51
CA THR A 29 9.02 12.16 0.52
C THR A 29 8.93 11.30 1.77
N LEU A 30 7.86 10.52 1.97
CA LEU A 30 7.66 9.69 3.15
C LEU A 30 8.38 8.33 3.09
N ALA A 31 8.86 7.90 1.91
CA ALA A 31 9.44 6.56 1.75
C ALA A 31 10.57 6.24 2.77
N PRO A 32 11.53 7.15 3.06
CA PRO A 32 12.57 6.87 4.04
C PRO A 32 12.02 6.60 5.45
N GLU A 33 11.03 7.38 5.89
CA GLU A 33 10.44 7.22 7.23
C GLU A 33 9.58 5.96 7.33
N ILE A 34 8.84 5.62 6.26
CA ILE A 34 8.06 4.38 6.19
C ILE A 34 8.98 3.17 6.32
N MET A 35 10.10 3.14 5.59
CA MET A 35 11.07 2.04 5.70
C MET A 35 11.71 1.97 7.08
N ARG A 36 12.12 3.11 7.65
CA ARG A 36 12.68 3.17 9.00
C ARG A 36 11.73 2.56 10.04
N LEU A 37 10.44 2.84 9.93
CA LEU A 37 9.42 2.27 10.81
C LEU A 37 9.19 0.78 10.53
N ALA A 38 9.17 0.36 9.27
CA ALA A 38 9.02 -1.05 8.89
C ALA A 38 10.17 -1.91 9.44
N ASP A 39 11.42 -1.46 9.27
CA ASP A 39 12.61 -2.11 9.84
C ASP A 39 12.55 -2.16 11.37
N GLN A 40 12.14 -1.06 12.00
CA GLN A 40 12.02 -0.99 13.45
C GLN A 40 10.96 -1.98 13.98
N PHE A 41 9.81 -2.11 13.32
CA PHE A 41 8.78 -3.05 13.75
C PHE A 41 9.22 -4.49 13.51
N LEU A 42 9.76 -4.80 12.33
CA LEU A 42 10.17 -6.16 12.00
C LEU A 42 11.32 -6.64 12.90
N SER A 43 12.31 -5.79 13.19
CA SER A 43 13.40 -6.10 14.13
C SER A 43 12.95 -6.29 15.59
N GLN A 44 11.76 -5.80 15.95
CA GLN A 44 11.12 -6.01 17.25
C GLN A 44 10.24 -7.27 17.29
N HIS A 45 10.21 -8.06 16.20
CA HIS A 45 9.24 -9.14 15.99
C HIS A 45 7.79 -8.65 16.11
N ASP A 46 7.52 -7.40 15.76
CA ASP A 46 6.18 -6.85 15.59
C ASP A 46 5.69 -7.06 14.15
N TYR A 47 4.41 -6.81 13.89
CA TYR A 47 3.80 -7.02 12.57
C TYR A 47 3.97 -5.81 11.65
N VAL A 48 4.20 -6.05 10.36
CA VAL A 48 4.16 -5.03 9.29
C VAL A 48 3.13 -5.44 8.25
N ILE A 49 2.05 -4.67 8.12
CA ILE A 49 0.91 -5.02 7.28
C ILE A 49 0.70 -3.92 6.24
N PHE A 50 0.44 -4.33 5.00
CA PHE A 50 0.20 -3.46 3.86
C PHE A 50 -1.25 -3.58 3.37
N PRO A 51 -2.25 -2.99 4.06
CA PRO A 51 -3.60 -2.85 3.53
C PRO A 51 -3.55 -2.02 2.25
N THR A 52 -3.82 -2.68 1.13
CA THR A 52 -3.65 -2.12 -0.21
C THR A 52 -5.00 -2.11 -0.90
N ASP A 53 -5.39 -0.99 -1.52
CA ASP A 53 -6.60 -0.97 -2.34
C ASP A 53 -6.51 -2.04 -3.43
N GLY A 54 -7.61 -2.74 -3.65
CA GLY A 54 -7.71 -3.79 -4.65
C GLY A 54 -9.07 -3.74 -5.32
N TYR A 55 -9.13 -3.06 -6.46
CA TYR A 55 -10.37 -2.84 -7.18
C TYR A 55 -10.46 -3.69 -8.45
N ARG A 56 -11.70 -4.01 -8.82
CA ARG A 56 -12.03 -4.54 -10.14
C ARG A 56 -12.40 -3.38 -11.05
N LEU A 57 -11.86 -3.38 -12.27
CA LEU A 57 -12.12 -2.32 -13.24
C LEU A 57 -13.64 -2.26 -13.55
N ASN A 58 -14.21 -1.06 -13.47
CA ASN A 58 -15.62 -0.79 -13.78
C ASN A 58 -16.64 -1.59 -12.93
N ASP A 59 -16.32 -1.96 -11.70
CA ASP A 59 -17.28 -2.62 -10.79
C ASP A 59 -18.44 -1.68 -10.44
N PRO A 60 -19.68 -1.94 -10.90
CA PRO A 60 -20.82 -1.04 -10.67
C PRO A 60 -21.30 -1.05 -9.21
N PHE A 61 -20.90 -2.05 -8.41
CA PHE A 61 -21.31 -2.19 -7.01
C PHE A 61 -20.31 -1.56 -6.03
N ASN A 62 -19.15 -1.14 -6.50
CA ASN A 62 -18.21 -0.38 -5.69
C ASN A 62 -18.65 1.10 -5.68
N PRO A 63 -18.94 1.69 -4.50
CA PRO A 63 -19.33 3.10 -4.42
C PRO A 63 -18.25 4.05 -4.95
N GLU A 64 -16.98 3.67 -4.91
CA GLU A 64 -15.85 4.51 -5.35
C GLU A 64 -15.73 4.61 -6.87
N THR A 65 -16.31 3.67 -7.63
CA THR A 65 -16.27 3.64 -9.11
C THR A 65 -16.80 4.91 -9.75
N LYS A 66 -17.73 5.61 -9.10
CA LYS A 66 -18.30 6.87 -9.60
C LYS A 66 -17.59 8.12 -9.06
N LEU A 67 -16.74 7.97 -8.05
CA LEU A 67 -16.13 9.08 -7.31
C LEU A 67 -14.71 9.37 -7.79
N TYR A 68 -13.99 8.34 -8.22
CA TYR A 68 -12.58 8.43 -8.56
C TYR A 68 -12.28 7.78 -9.90
N PRO A 69 -11.20 8.20 -10.59
CA PRO A 69 -10.69 7.44 -11.73
C PRO A 69 -10.31 6.02 -11.31
N ALA A 70 -10.23 5.09 -12.27
CA ALA A 70 -9.75 3.74 -12.00
C ALA A 70 -8.33 3.78 -11.41
N HIS A 71 -8.15 3.15 -10.25
CA HIS A 71 -6.89 3.10 -9.51
C HIS A 71 -6.78 1.76 -8.77
N ASN A 72 -5.57 1.36 -8.44
CA ASN A 72 -5.25 0.13 -7.70
C ASN A 72 -6.01 -1.10 -8.22
N ILE A 73 -6.10 -1.21 -9.55
CA ILE A 73 -6.74 -2.35 -10.21
C ILE A 73 -5.87 -3.58 -9.97
N ILE A 74 -6.48 -4.65 -9.48
CA ILE A 74 -5.77 -5.87 -9.10
C ILE A 74 -4.93 -6.39 -10.28
N GLY A 75 -3.64 -6.63 -10.02
CA GLY A 75 -2.69 -7.16 -11.01
C GLY A 75 -2.02 -6.11 -11.91
N THR A 76 -2.42 -4.85 -11.83
CA THR A 76 -1.76 -3.77 -12.59
C THR A 76 -0.49 -3.26 -11.90
N THR A 77 0.35 -2.55 -12.65
CA THR A 77 1.52 -1.85 -12.09
C THR A 77 1.11 -0.77 -11.09
N GLY A 78 -0.06 -0.15 -11.29
CA GLY A 78 -0.62 0.86 -10.39
C GLY A 78 -0.79 0.37 -8.95
N GLN A 79 -1.17 -0.90 -8.77
CA GLN A 79 -1.38 -1.53 -7.46
C GLN A 79 -0.08 -1.97 -6.76
N LYS A 80 1.06 -1.98 -7.45
CA LYS A 80 2.34 -2.34 -6.82
C LYS A 80 2.74 -1.27 -5.80
N LEU A 81 3.37 -1.69 -4.72
CA LEU A 81 3.93 -0.78 -3.71
C LEU A 81 4.99 0.12 -4.36
N TYR A 82 4.98 1.39 -4.01
CA TYR A 82 5.80 2.39 -4.70
C TYR A 82 7.27 2.37 -4.24
N GLY A 83 8.18 2.44 -5.22
CA GLY A 83 9.59 2.73 -5.00
C GLY A 83 10.25 1.84 -3.94
N GLN A 84 10.98 2.46 -3.01
CA GLN A 84 11.78 1.74 -2.02
C GLN A 84 10.91 0.94 -1.03
N VAL A 85 9.66 1.35 -0.77
CA VAL A 85 8.72 0.58 0.06
C VAL A 85 8.33 -0.73 -0.64
N GLY A 86 8.19 -0.71 -1.97
CA GLY A 86 8.00 -1.93 -2.75
C GLY A 86 9.20 -2.85 -2.69
N SER A 87 10.41 -2.31 -2.89
CA SER A 87 11.65 -3.09 -2.75
C SER A 87 11.83 -3.67 -1.35
N TRP A 88 11.45 -2.94 -0.31
CA TRP A 88 11.46 -3.44 1.06
C TRP A 88 10.50 -4.61 1.23
N PHE A 89 9.26 -4.50 0.73
CA PHE A 89 8.30 -5.61 0.80
C PHE A 89 8.82 -6.85 0.07
N ASP A 90 9.35 -6.72 -1.14
CA ASP A 90 9.87 -7.86 -1.92
C ASP A 90 11.01 -8.60 -1.19
N GLN A 91 11.77 -7.91 -0.33
CA GLN A 91 12.85 -8.51 0.47
C GLN A 91 12.35 -9.23 1.74
N HIS A 92 11.18 -8.86 2.25
CA HIS A 92 10.71 -9.29 3.57
C HIS A 92 9.37 -10.05 3.55
N HIS A 93 8.69 -10.14 2.40
CA HIS A 93 7.36 -10.74 2.31
C HIS A 93 7.27 -12.24 2.65
N ASP A 94 8.41 -12.94 2.74
CA ASP A 94 8.46 -14.34 3.17
C ASP A 94 8.49 -14.48 4.70
N ASP A 95 8.69 -13.37 5.43
CA ASP A 95 8.62 -13.35 6.89
C ASP A 95 7.16 -13.48 7.36
N SER A 96 6.92 -14.36 8.33
CA SER A 96 5.60 -14.61 8.92
C SER A 96 4.94 -13.40 9.59
N HIS A 97 5.67 -12.31 9.85
CA HIS A 97 5.15 -11.09 10.45
C HIS A 97 4.84 -10.00 9.40
N VAL A 98 5.08 -10.27 8.11
CA VAL A 98 4.86 -9.34 7.00
C VAL A 98 3.66 -9.80 6.17
N TYR A 99 2.66 -8.93 6.04
CA TYR A 99 1.42 -9.25 5.34
C TYR A 99 1.05 -8.19 4.32
N LYS A 100 0.53 -8.61 3.16
CA LYS A 100 -0.17 -7.74 2.22
C LYS A 100 -1.55 -8.29 1.95
N LEU A 101 -2.56 -7.42 1.97
CA LEU A 101 -3.94 -7.80 1.71
C LEU A 101 -4.66 -6.73 0.90
N ASN A 102 -5.61 -7.17 0.08
CA ASN A 102 -6.48 -6.28 -0.66
C ASN A 102 -7.62 -5.79 0.24
N LYS A 103 -7.89 -4.49 0.22
CA LYS A 103 -9.09 -3.86 0.79
C LYS A 103 -9.92 -3.21 -0.32
N ASN A 104 -11.23 -3.09 -0.10
CA ASN A 104 -12.17 -2.55 -1.08
C ASN A 104 -12.97 -1.34 -0.55
N ARG A 105 -12.50 -0.75 0.55
CA ARG A 105 -12.98 0.49 1.17
C ARG A 105 -11.78 1.27 1.69
N TYR A 106 -12.02 2.52 2.08
CA TYR A 106 -10.98 3.36 2.69
C TYR A 106 -10.35 2.74 3.95
N SER A 107 -11.19 2.21 4.85
CA SER A 107 -10.78 1.52 6.09
C SER A 107 -9.94 0.28 5.80
N SER A 108 -8.93 0.03 6.65
CA SER A 108 -8.15 -1.21 6.64
C SER A 108 -8.80 -2.37 7.42
N PHE A 109 -9.90 -2.09 8.11
CA PHE A 109 -10.76 -3.03 8.83
C PHE A 109 -12.07 -3.24 8.08
#